data_AF-A0A8C4KCH6-F1
#
_entry.id   AF-A0A8C4KCH6-F1
#
_cell.length_a   1.000
_cell.length_b   1.000
_cell.length_c   1.000
_cell.angle_alpha   90.00
_cell.angle_beta   90.00
_cell.angle_gamma   90.00
#
_symmetry.space_group_name_H-M   'P 1'
#
loop_
_entity.id
_entity.type
_entity.pdbx_description
1 polymer ?
#
loop_
_entity_poly.entity_id
_entity_poly.type
_entity_poly.pdbx_seq_one_letter_code
_entity_poly.pdbx_strand_id
1 'polypeptide(L)'
;MLCFFLLSEYEAEQPTFPDGYESKQESVSLEAGILQPLCMEQFYTASAANTVGQQFLSICEATTSSEPPDPKTCSPREYLEYYIFPILLPGMAELLHQAKKEKCFERKRTKFIACDFLTEWLYNQNPKRKDESFTEFFSIPFVSDWLKDHPRPPIPLSLLLSEEEASKVIQSFWRGYRVRCDPEVQELREWQKQLREDKNVIKNLKEFWMKQEAKVGSKLEDSEEPTPNHSRFLLVLSPPPPQNTEVMD
;
A
#
# COMPACT_ATOMS: atom_id res chain seq x y z
N MET A 1 3.94 -16.20 -5.65
CA MET A 1 3.91 -16.16 -4.16
C MET A 1 3.03 -15.04 -3.60
N LEU A 2 2.97 -13.83 -4.19
CA LEU A 2 2.07 -12.76 -3.70
C LEU A 2 0.57 -13.10 -3.74
N CYS A 3 0.13 -13.97 -4.65
CA CYS A 3 -1.28 -14.37 -4.75
C CYS A 3 -1.74 -15.25 -3.55
N PHE A 4 -0.81 -15.85 -2.80
CA PHE A 4 -1.13 -16.68 -1.63
C PHE A 4 -1.35 -15.84 -0.37
N PHE A 5 -0.63 -14.72 -0.21
CA PHE A 5 -0.75 -13.89 0.99
C PHE A 5 -2.02 -13.03 1.00
N LEU A 6 -2.50 -12.56 -0.16
CA LEU A 6 -3.76 -11.81 -0.22
C LEU A 6 -5.01 -12.67 -0.02
N LEU A 7 -4.91 -14.00 -0.18
CA LEU A 7 -6.05 -14.90 0.03
C LEU A 7 -6.35 -15.09 1.52
N SER A 8 -5.33 -14.99 2.38
CA SER A 8 -5.50 -15.25 3.82
C SER A 8 -6.16 -14.11 4.58
N GLU A 9 -5.99 -12.85 4.14
CA GLU A 9 -6.58 -11.70 4.83
C GLU A 9 -7.98 -11.33 4.32
N TYR A 10 -8.39 -11.83 3.14
CA TYR A 10 -9.72 -11.53 2.57
C TYR A 10 -10.82 -12.53 2.98
N GLU A 11 -10.46 -13.69 3.55
CA GLU A 11 -11.43 -14.72 3.96
C GLU A 11 -12.27 -14.36 5.22
N ALA A 12 -12.09 -13.18 5.81
CA ALA A 12 -12.72 -12.80 7.08
C ALA A 12 -14.03 -11.98 6.95
N GLU A 13 -14.39 -11.45 5.79
CA GLU A 13 -15.66 -10.73 5.63
C GLU A 13 -16.37 -11.14 4.33
N GLN A 14 -17.44 -11.94 4.46
CA GLN A 14 -18.45 -12.00 3.42
C GLN A 14 -19.17 -10.64 3.40
N PRO A 15 -19.23 -9.92 2.26
CA PRO A 15 -20.11 -8.77 2.18
C PRO A 15 -21.56 -9.26 2.19
N THR A 16 -22.30 -8.90 3.23
CA THR A 16 -23.76 -9.03 3.26
C THR A 16 -24.35 -8.15 2.17
N PHE A 17 -25.07 -8.75 1.23
CA PHE A 17 -25.85 -8.03 0.22
C PHE A 17 -27.02 -7.29 0.89
N PRO A 18 -27.28 -6.02 0.55
CA PRO A 18 -28.62 -5.47 0.74
C PRO A 18 -29.54 -6.11 -0.30
N ASP A 19 -30.48 -6.92 0.17
CA ASP A 19 -31.55 -7.49 -0.65
C ASP A 19 -32.43 -6.38 -1.26
N GLY A 20 -32.74 -6.53 -2.54
CA GLY A 20 -33.88 -5.88 -3.19
C GLY A 20 -33.65 -4.45 -3.67
N TYR A 21 -33.34 -4.30 -4.96
CA TYR A 21 -33.70 -3.06 -5.67
C TYR A 21 -35.18 -3.15 -6.06
N GLU A 22 -36.08 -2.65 -5.21
CA GLU A 22 -37.41 -2.29 -5.70
C GLU A 22 -37.30 -0.97 -6.47
N SER A 23 -37.57 -1.04 -7.78
CA SER A 23 -37.74 0.13 -8.62
C SER A 23 -39.04 0.86 -8.23
N LYS A 24 -38.96 1.78 -7.26
CA LYS A 24 -39.99 2.79 -7.06
C LYS A 24 -39.68 4.00 -7.96
N GLN A 25 -40.46 4.13 -9.03
CA GLN A 25 -40.65 5.39 -9.72
C GLN A 25 -41.35 6.35 -8.75
N GLU A 26 -40.58 7.28 -8.19
CA GLU A 26 -41.13 8.42 -7.46
C GLU A 26 -40.58 9.68 -8.13
N SER A 27 -41.47 10.36 -8.84
CA SER A 27 -41.21 11.64 -9.50
C SER A 27 -41.00 12.71 -8.44
N VAL A 28 -39.74 13.09 -8.19
CA VAL A 28 -39.38 14.19 -7.31
C VAL A 28 -39.05 15.43 -8.16
N SER A 29 -39.79 16.49 -7.86
CA SER A 29 -39.76 17.82 -8.45
C SER A 29 -38.36 18.44 -8.48
N LEU A 30 -38.00 19.00 -9.62
CA LEU A 30 -36.83 19.86 -9.82
C LEU A 30 -36.98 21.17 -9.05
N GLU A 31 -36.30 21.29 -7.92
CA GLU A 31 -35.94 22.59 -7.32
C GLU A 31 -34.41 22.61 -7.24
N ALA A 32 -33.83 23.21 -8.28
CA ALA A 32 -32.40 23.35 -8.47
C ALA A 32 -31.87 24.44 -7.53
N GLY A 33 -31.40 24.04 -6.35
CA GLY A 33 -30.47 24.82 -5.54
C GLY A 33 -29.11 24.87 -6.25
N ILE A 34 -28.95 25.81 -7.18
CA ILE A 34 -27.71 26.07 -7.91
C ILE A 34 -26.69 26.66 -6.93
N LEU A 35 -25.86 25.81 -6.33
CA LEU A 35 -24.54 26.22 -5.87
C LEU A 35 -23.73 26.55 -7.12
N GLN A 36 -23.38 27.83 -7.24
CA GLN A 36 -22.63 28.39 -8.34
C GLN A 36 -21.34 27.58 -8.60
N PRO A 37 -21.10 27.17 -9.86
CA PRO A 37 -19.76 26.82 -10.31
C PRO A 37 -18.90 28.08 -10.13
N LEU A 38 -17.85 27.99 -9.31
CA LEU A 38 -16.79 29.00 -9.32
C LEU A 38 -16.16 28.96 -10.71
N CYS A 39 -16.62 29.89 -11.54
CA CYS A 39 -16.18 30.11 -12.90
C CYS A 39 -14.68 30.42 -12.89
N MET A 40 -13.90 29.43 -13.31
CA MET A 40 -12.47 29.49 -13.53
C MET A 40 -12.13 30.31 -14.78
N GLU A 41 -12.77 31.48 -14.97
CA GLU A 41 -12.54 32.37 -16.11
C GLU A 41 -12.41 33.87 -15.73
N GLN A 42 -12.31 34.23 -14.44
CA GLN A 42 -12.11 35.64 -14.05
C GLN A 42 -10.64 36.08 -13.89
N PHE A 43 -9.66 35.25 -14.29
CA PHE A 43 -8.25 35.64 -14.27
C PHE A 43 -7.60 35.85 -15.64
N TYR A 44 -8.35 35.71 -16.74
CA TYR A 44 -7.89 36.06 -18.07
C TYR A 44 -8.47 37.41 -18.53
N THR A 45 -8.14 38.46 -17.79
CA THR A 45 -8.08 39.80 -18.39
C THR A 45 -6.74 39.92 -19.10
N ALA A 46 -6.76 39.68 -20.41
CA ALA A 46 -5.67 39.98 -21.31
C ALA A 46 -5.43 41.50 -21.34
N SER A 47 -4.49 42.00 -20.52
CA SER A 47 -3.71 43.23 -20.75
C SER A 47 -2.71 43.48 -19.61
N ALA A 48 -1.74 42.58 -19.43
CA ALA A 48 -0.56 42.83 -18.57
C ALA A 48 0.62 41.85 -18.81
N ALA A 49 0.49 40.91 -19.76
CA ALA A 49 1.45 39.83 -19.94
C ALA A 49 2.83 40.28 -20.48
N ASN A 50 2.94 41.51 -21.00
CA ASN A 50 4.24 42.05 -21.44
C ASN A 50 4.92 42.92 -20.38
N THR A 51 4.23 43.34 -19.32
CA THR A 51 4.81 44.20 -18.28
C THR A 51 5.45 43.38 -17.16
N VAL A 52 4.86 42.26 -16.74
CA VAL A 52 5.37 41.46 -15.61
C VAL A 52 6.57 40.59 -16.01
N GLY A 53 6.57 40.03 -17.23
CA GLY A 53 7.74 39.32 -17.76
C GLY A 53 8.94 40.23 -18.00
N GLN A 54 8.69 41.47 -18.45
CA GLN A 54 9.72 42.50 -18.57
C GLN A 54 10.17 43.03 -17.21
N GLN A 55 9.32 43.06 -16.17
CA GLN A 55 9.73 43.50 -14.84
C GLN A 55 10.63 42.49 -14.12
N PHE A 56 10.40 41.18 -14.29
CA PHE A 56 11.28 40.15 -13.73
C PHE A 56 12.61 40.01 -14.50
N LEU A 57 12.61 40.22 -15.83
CA LEU A 57 13.85 40.28 -16.61
C LEU A 57 14.62 41.60 -16.40
N SER A 58 13.91 42.70 -16.18
CA SER A 58 14.51 44.03 -15.92
C SER A 58 15.11 44.17 -14.52
N ILE A 59 14.70 43.37 -13.54
CA ILE A 59 15.36 43.34 -12.22
C ILE A 59 16.73 42.63 -12.30
N CYS A 60 16.91 41.70 -13.24
CA CYS A 60 18.20 41.04 -13.43
C CYS A 60 19.20 41.88 -14.24
N GLU A 61 18.73 42.76 -15.14
CA GLU A 61 19.62 43.63 -15.93
C GLU A 61 20.05 44.92 -15.20
N ALA A 62 19.34 45.32 -14.13
CA ALA A 62 19.65 46.53 -13.37
C ALA A 62 20.79 46.38 -12.33
N THR A 63 21.44 45.22 -12.24
CA THR A 63 22.62 45.02 -11.38
C THR A 63 23.80 44.47 -12.17
N THR A 64 24.09 45.08 -13.32
CA THR A 64 25.42 44.94 -13.92
C THR A 64 26.34 45.98 -13.27
N SER A 65 27.40 45.49 -12.61
CA SER A 65 28.50 46.24 -11.98
C SER A 65 28.37 46.59 -10.49
N SER A 66 28.30 45.58 -9.63
CA SER A 66 29.02 45.65 -8.35
C SER A 66 29.79 44.35 -8.12
N GLU A 67 30.98 44.47 -7.54
CA GLU A 67 31.82 43.36 -7.09
C GLU A 67 30.98 42.34 -6.29
N PRO A 68 31.26 41.02 -6.41
CA PRO A 68 30.53 40.01 -5.65
C PRO A 68 30.54 40.36 -4.15
N PRO A 69 29.35 40.49 -3.52
CA PRO A 69 29.28 40.86 -2.11
C PRO A 69 29.95 39.78 -1.26
N ASP A 70 30.82 40.15 -0.31
CA ASP A 70 31.56 39.16 0.48
C ASP A 70 30.60 38.18 1.20
N PRO A 71 30.70 36.86 0.94
CA PRO A 71 29.77 35.85 1.48
C PRO A 71 29.60 35.89 3.00
N LYS A 72 30.61 36.38 3.74
CA LYS A 72 30.60 36.38 5.21
C LYS A 72 30.11 37.67 5.84
N THR A 73 30.02 38.75 5.08
CA THR A 73 29.67 40.08 5.61
C THR A 73 28.42 40.69 4.97
N CYS A 74 27.95 40.14 3.85
CA CYS A 74 26.71 40.55 3.22
C CYS A 74 25.47 40.18 4.04
N SER A 75 24.35 40.84 3.76
CA SER A 75 23.08 40.49 4.38
C SER A 75 22.59 39.11 3.89
N PRO A 76 21.78 38.38 4.68
CA PRO A 76 21.22 37.09 4.24
C PRO A 76 20.44 37.18 2.93
N ARG A 77 19.78 38.32 2.67
CA ARG A 77 19.04 38.56 1.44
C ARG A 77 19.97 38.65 0.23
N GLU A 78 21.01 39.47 0.31
CA GLU A 78 22.00 39.61 -0.77
C GLU A 78 22.72 38.28 -1.01
N TYR A 79 23.00 37.51 0.05
CA TYR A 79 23.58 36.19 -0.08
C TYR A 79 22.69 35.24 -0.91
N LEU A 80 21.39 35.20 -0.59
CA LEU A 80 20.44 34.36 -1.33
C LEU A 80 20.30 34.81 -2.79
N GLU A 81 20.14 36.11 -3.02
CA GLU A 81 19.94 36.69 -4.36
C GLU A 81 21.16 36.49 -5.26
N TYR A 82 22.39 36.61 -4.72
CA TYR A 82 23.61 36.52 -5.51
C TYR A 82 24.17 35.09 -5.63
N TYR A 83 24.16 34.30 -4.54
CA TYR A 83 24.83 33.00 -4.52
C TYR A 83 23.90 31.81 -4.70
N ILE A 84 22.65 31.89 -4.25
CA ILE A 84 21.74 30.73 -4.21
C ILE A 84 20.74 30.76 -5.37
N PHE A 85 20.01 31.86 -5.54
CA PHE A 85 18.92 31.97 -6.51
C PHE A 85 19.36 31.76 -7.98
N PRO A 86 20.54 32.23 -8.44
CA PRO A 86 20.95 32.00 -9.82
C PRO A 86 21.13 30.51 -10.17
N ILE A 87 21.39 29.67 -9.17
CA ILE A 87 21.54 28.23 -9.32
C ILE A 87 20.21 27.51 -9.05
N LEU A 88 19.50 27.92 -7.98
CA LEU A 88 18.31 27.23 -7.50
C LEU A 88 17.07 27.50 -8.36
N LEU A 89 16.84 28.76 -8.78
CA LEU A 89 15.62 29.13 -9.50
C LEU A 89 15.46 28.41 -10.84
N PRO A 90 16.50 28.27 -11.68
CA PRO A 90 16.39 27.47 -12.91
C PRO A 90 16.04 26.01 -12.61
N GLY A 91 16.63 25.41 -11.56
CA GLY A 91 16.32 24.05 -11.15
C GLY A 91 14.87 23.89 -10.68
N MET A 92 14.35 24.88 -9.94
CA MET A 92 12.94 24.92 -9.55
C MET A 92 12.00 25.08 -10.76
N ALA A 93 12.39 25.86 -11.77
CA ALA A 93 11.61 25.99 -13.00
C ALA A 93 11.51 24.65 -13.75
N GLU A 94 12.64 23.95 -13.93
CA GLU A 94 12.65 22.61 -14.54
C GLU A 94 11.86 21.58 -13.72
N LEU A 95 11.93 21.68 -12.39
CA LEU A 95 11.14 20.85 -11.49
C LEU A 95 9.64 21.04 -11.72
N LEU A 96 9.18 22.29 -11.90
CA LEU A 96 7.77 22.57 -12.19
C LEU A 96 7.35 22.05 -13.56
N HIS A 97 8.22 22.13 -14.58
CA HIS A 97 7.96 21.54 -15.89
C HIS A 97 7.82 20.00 -15.80
N GLN A 98 8.73 19.34 -15.08
CA GLN A 98 8.68 17.90 -14.89
C GLN A 98 7.47 17.49 -14.05
N ALA A 99 7.13 18.24 -13.00
CA ALA A 99 5.94 18.00 -12.18
C ALA A 99 4.66 18.10 -13.02
N LYS A 100 4.59 19.05 -13.97
CA LYS A 100 3.48 19.16 -14.92
C LYS A 100 3.40 17.93 -15.83
N LYS A 101 4.53 17.46 -16.37
CA LYS A 101 4.59 16.26 -17.22
C LYS A 101 4.12 14.99 -16.49
N GLU A 102 4.47 14.87 -15.22
CA GLU A 102 4.04 13.77 -14.33
C GLU A 102 2.62 13.95 -13.77
N LYS A 103 1.88 14.98 -14.21
CA LYS A 103 0.50 15.30 -13.78
C LYS A 103 0.37 15.52 -12.26
N CYS A 104 1.41 16.08 -11.63
CA CYS A 104 1.43 16.28 -10.18
C CYS A 104 0.41 17.32 -9.70
N PHE A 105 0.01 18.25 -10.57
CA PHE A 105 -0.99 19.27 -10.24
C PHE A 105 -2.43 18.76 -10.39
N GLU A 106 -2.63 17.64 -11.07
CA GLU A 106 -3.96 17.04 -11.30
C GLU A 106 -4.25 15.94 -10.27
N ARG A 107 -3.22 15.20 -9.84
CA ARG A 107 -3.35 14.01 -8.99
C ARG A 107 -3.00 14.32 -7.54
N LYS A 108 -3.82 13.83 -6.60
CA LYS A 108 -3.55 13.97 -5.15
C LYS A 108 -2.31 13.22 -4.66
N ARG A 109 -1.91 12.15 -5.36
CA ARG A 109 -0.74 11.33 -5.02
C ARG A 109 0.06 11.03 -6.28
N THR A 110 1.38 11.09 -6.18
CA THR A 110 2.30 10.94 -7.30
C THR A 110 3.49 10.08 -6.88
N LYS A 111 4.12 9.42 -7.86
CA LYS A 111 5.41 8.74 -7.67
C LYS A 111 6.60 9.71 -7.74
N PHE A 112 6.39 10.91 -8.27
CA PHE A 112 7.43 11.91 -8.48
C PHE A 112 7.82 12.56 -7.15
N ILE A 113 9.11 12.48 -6.80
CA ILE A 113 9.66 13.07 -5.60
C ILE A 113 10.45 14.32 -6.00
N ALA A 114 9.90 15.49 -5.69
CA ALA A 114 10.46 16.79 -6.08
C ALA A 114 11.89 17.01 -5.57
N CYS A 115 12.18 16.63 -4.32
CA CYS A 115 13.52 16.77 -3.75
C CYS A 115 14.55 15.88 -4.42
N ASP A 116 14.17 14.67 -4.85
CA ASP A 116 15.10 13.75 -5.53
C ASP A 116 15.48 14.32 -6.90
N PHE A 117 14.47 14.78 -7.65
CA PHE A 117 14.68 15.45 -8.93
C PHE A 117 15.58 16.68 -8.78
N LEU A 118 15.30 17.56 -7.80
CA LEU A 118 16.10 18.77 -7.61
C LEU A 118 17.54 18.45 -7.22
N THR A 119 17.74 17.42 -6.40
CA THR A 119 19.08 16.95 -6.01
C THR A 119 19.84 16.44 -7.23
N GLU A 120 19.22 15.61 -8.06
CA GLU A 120 19.79 15.12 -9.32
C GLU A 120 20.11 16.26 -10.28
N TRP A 121 19.19 17.20 -10.44
CA TRP A 121 19.37 18.36 -11.32
C TRP A 121 20.54 19.22 -10.87
N LEU A 122 20.59 19.61 -9.59
CA LEU A 122 21.67 20.43 -9.02
C LEU A 122 23.02 19.71 -9.09
N TYR A 123 23.03 18.39 -8.89
CA TYR A 123 24.24 17.59 -8.97
C TYR A 123 24.81 17.59 -10.40
N ASN A 124 23.96 17.35 -11.40
CA ASN A 124 24.39 17.28 -12.80
C ASN A 124 24.69 18.67 -13.40
N GLN A 125 24.05 19.74 -12.91
CA GLN A 125 24.33 21.12 -13.32
C GLN A 125 25.54 21.74 -12.61
N ASN A 126 26.23 20.98 -11.76
CA ASN A 126 27.41 21.46 -11.07
C ASN A 126 28.54 21.80 -12.06
N PRO A 127 29.05 23.05 -12.11
CA PRO A 127 30.12 23.44 -13.01
C PRO A 127 31.41 22.63 -12.87
N LYS A 128 31.62 21.99 -11.71
CA LYS A 128 32.78 21.10 -11.46
C LYS A 128 32.70 19.77 -12.20
N ARG A 129 31.53 19.40 -12.74
CA ARG A 129 31.22 18.11 -13.38
C ARG A 129 30.95 18.23 -14.89
N LYS A 130 31.32 19.34 -15.53
CA LYS A 130 30.97 19.62 -16.95
C LYS A 130 31.41 18.53 -17.94
N ASP A 131 32.48 17.81 -17.62
CA ASP A 131 33.04 16.75 -18.46
C ASP A 131 32.58 15.33 -18.04
N GLU A 132 31.74 15.22 -17.01
CA GLU A 132 31.22 13.96 -16.53
C GLU A 132 29.87 13.62 -17.18
N SER A 133 29.57 12.33 -17.32
CA SER A 133 28.28 11.88 -17.81
C SER A 133 27.17 12.14 -16.79
N PHE A 134 25.94 12.25 -17.31
CA PHE A 134 24.73 12.32 -16.48
C PHE A 134 24.71 11.19 -15.44
N THR A 135 24.44 11.55 -14.19
CA THR A 135 24.34 10.64 -13.06
C THR A 135 22.91 10.65 -12.52
N GLU A 136 22.25 9.51 -12.56
CA GLU A 136 20.91 9.33 -11.97
C GLU A 136 20.96 9.45 -10.43
N PHE A 137 19.88 9.93 -9.83
CA PHE A 137 19.72 10.18 -8.39
C PHE A 137 20.29 9.08 -7.49
N PHE A 138 19.91 7.82 -7.71
CA PHE A 138 20.34 6.69 -6.87
C PHE A 138 21.82 6.35 -7.03
N SER A 139 22.46 6.82 -8.10
CA SER A 139 23.89 6.60 -8.39
C SER A 139 24.79 7.71 -7.87
N ILE A 140 24.22 8.80 -7.34
CA ILE A 140 24.99 9.90 -6.75
C ILE A 140 25.72 9.39 -5.50
N PRO A 141 27.05 9.57 -5.35
CA PRO A 141 27.84 8.94 -4.28
C PRO A 141 27.31 9.20 -2.87
N PHE A 142 27.09 10.47 -2.51
CA PHE A 142 26.60 10.82 -1.18
C PHE A 142 25.15 10.36 -0.93
N VAL A 143 24.34 10.24 -2.00
CA VAL A 143 22.97 9.73 -1.90
C VAL A 143 23.00 8.23 -1.69
N SER A 144 23.79 7.52 -2.49
CA SER A 144 23.95 6.06 -2.39
C SER A 144 24.46 5.65 -1.02
N ASP A 145 25.49 6.34 -0.51
CA ASP A 145 26.04 6.07 0.81
C ASP A 145 25.03 6.34 1.93
N TRP A 146 24.30 7.47 1.86
CA TRP A 146 23.24 7.77 2.82
C TRP A 146 22.11 6.73 2.82
N LEU A 147 21.70 6.26 1.63
CA LEU A 147 20.60 5.30 1.50
C LEU A 147 20.95 3.89 1.99
N LYS A 148 22.24 3.54 2.11
CA LYS A 148 22.67 2.27 2.72
C LYS A 148 22.29 2.20 4.20
N ASP A 149 22.56 3.28 4.93
CA ASP A 149 22.25 3.36 6.36
C ASP A 149 20.80 3.79 6.63
N HIS A 150 20.17 4.45 5.65
CA HIS A 150 18.80 4.97 5.75
C HIS A 150 17.94 4.53 4.54
N PRO A 151 17.55 3.24 4.47
CA PRO A 151 16.73 2.74 3.38
C PRO A 151 15.36 3.41 3.38
N ARG A 152 14.88 3.81 2.20
CA ARG A 152 13.57 4.43 2.04
C ARG A 152 12.45 3.38 2.13
N PRO A 153 11.27 3.74 2.68
CA PRO A 153 10.09 2.90 2.58
C PRO A 153 9.74 2.60 1.12
N PRO A 154 9.26 1.38 0.81
CA PRO A 154 8.86 1.04 -0.55
C PRO A 154 7.69 1.91 -1.02
N ILE A 155 7.75 2.37 -2.27
CA ILE A 155 6.66 3.13 -2.89
C ILE A 155 5.47 2.17 -3.07
N PRO A 156 4.24 2.58 -2.69
CA PRO A 156 3.07 1.72 -2.82
C PRO A 156 2.83 1.37 -4.29
N LEU A 157 2.47 0.11 -4.54
CA LEU A 157 2.32 -0.44 -5.89
C LEU A 157 1.34 0.37 -6.76
N SER A 158 0.26 0.89 -6.16
CA SER A 158 -0.73 1.72 -6.86
C SER A 158 -0.17 2.99 -7.49
N LEU A 159 0.98 3.50 -7.01
CA LEU A 159 1.66 4.65 -7.61
C LEU A 159 2.67 4.26 -8.68
N LEU A 160 3.14 3.00 -8.67
CA LEU A 160 4.12 2.49 -9.62
C LEU A 160 3.48 1.97 -10.90
N LEU A 161 2.28 1.37 -10.79
CA LEU A 161 1.59 0.75 -11.93
C LEU A 161 1.21 1.78 -12.99
N SER A 162 1.43 1.41 -14.25
CA SER A 162 0.80 2.11 -15.37
C SER A 162 -0.71 1.88 -15.38
N GLU A 163 -1.45 2.70 -16.14
CA GLU A 163 -2.90 2.53 -16.28
C GLU A 163 -3.25 1.19 -16.95
N GLU A 164 -2.43 0.76 -17.92
CA GLU A 164 -2.57 -0.52 -18.61
C GLU A 164 -2.26 -1.70 -17.70
N GLU A 165 -1.24 -1.59 -16.84
CA GLU A 165 -0.91 -2.64 -15.87
C GLU A 165 -1.99 -2.75 -14.79
N ALA A 166 -2.40 -1.61 -14.23
CA ALA A 166 -3.46 -1.54 -13.23
C ALA A 166 -4.77 -2.11 -13.79
N SER A 167 -5.15 -1.76 -15.02
CA SER A 167 -6.36 -2.29 -15.67
C SER A 167 -6.29 -3.80 -15.85
N LYS A 168 -5.15 -4.38 -16.28
CA LYS A 168 -4.97 -5.84 -16.35
C LYS A 168 -5.13 -6.51 -14.99
N VAL A 169 -4.52 -5.93 -13.94
CA VAL A 169 -4.64 -6.44 -12.57
C VAL A 169 -6.11 -6.44 -12.13
N ILE A 170 -6.81 -5.31 -12.28
CA ILE A 170 -8.22 -5.17 -11.90
C ILE A 170 -9.10 -6.14 -12.70
N GLN A 171 -8.92 -6.21 -14.02
CA GLN A 171 -9.71 -7.09 -14.88
C GLN A 171 -9.48 -8.57 -14.56
N SER A 172 -8.22 -8.98 -14.30
CA SER A 172 -7.91 -10.35 -13.91
C SER A 172 -8.55 -10.71 -12.57
N PHE A 173 -8.51 -9.79 -11.60
CA PHE A 173 -9.14 -9.95 -10.30
C PHE A 173 -10.67 -10.09 -10.45
N TRP A 174 -11.29 -9.21 -11.25
CA TRP A 174 -12.73 -9.22 -11.50
C TRP A 174 -13.19 -10.51 -12.18
N ARG A 175 -12.48 -10.98 -13.21
CA ARG A 175 -12.78 -12.27 -13.87
C ARG A 175 -12.71 -13.42 -12.87
N GLY A 176 -11.67 -13.44 -12.03
CA GLY A 176 -11.54 -14.42 -10.96
C GLY A 176 -12.67 -14.31 -9.93
N TYR A 177 -13.05 -13.09 -9.53
CA TYR A 177 -14.14 -12.84 -8.61
C TYR A 177 -15.48 -13.37 -9.17
N ARG A 178 -15.78 -13.08 -10.43
CA ARG A 178 -17.01 -13.60 -11.08
C ARG A 178 -17.10 -15.11 -11.06
N VAL A 179 -16.00 -15.81 -11.33
CA VAL A 179 -15.96 -17.28 -11.25
C VAL A 179 -16.17 -17.75 -9.81
N ARG A 180 -15.66 -17.02 -8.80
CA ARG A 180 -15.90 -17.32 -7.39
C ARG A 180 -17.34 -17.05 -6.96
N CYS A 181 -18.09 -16.19 -7.64
CA CYS A 181 -19.50 -15.99 -7.33
C CYS A 181 -20.39 -17.13 -7.86
N ASP A 182 -19.87 -18.01 -8.72
CA ASP A 182 -20.63 -19.14 -9.25
C ASP A 182 -20.97 -20.13 -8.12
N PRO A 183 -22.25 -20.50 -7.93
CA PRO A 183 -22.66 -21.42 -6.86
C PRO A 183 -21.91 -22.75 -6.86
N GLU A 184 -21.66 -23.34 -8.04
CA GLU A 184 -20.94 -24.61 -8.13
C GLU A 184 -19.49 -24.48 -7.66
N VAL A 185 -18.87 -23.32 -7.94
CA VAL A 185 -17.51 -23.02 -7.49
C VAL A 185 -17.46 -22.74 -5.98
N GLN A 186 -18.50 -22.11 -5.42
CA GLN A 186 -18.61 -21.91 -3.96
C GLN A 186 -18.79 -23.24 -3.23
N GLU A 187 -19.69 -24.10 -3.71
CA GLU A 187 -19.88 -25.44 -3.13
C GLU A 187 -18.57 -26.25 -3.15
N LEU A 188 -17.84 -26.20 -4.28
CA LEU A 188 -16.54 -26.85 -4.37
C LEU A 188 -15.53 -26.27 -3.35
N ARG A 189 -15.53 -24.95 -3.13
CA ARG A 189 -14.63 -24.29 -2.17
C ARG A 189 -14.94 -24.70 -0.73
N GLU A 190 -16.23 -24.75 -0.38
CA GLU A 190 -16.70 -25.22 0.92
C GLU A 190 -16.32 -26.68 1.15
N TRP A 191 -16.57 -27.54 0.16
CA TRP A 191 -16.16 -28.95 0.22
C TRP A 191 -14.64 -29.11 0.39
N GLN A 192 -13.84 -28.34 -0.36
CA GLN A 192 -12.39 -28.35 -0.21
C GLN A 192 -11.93 -27.84 1.17
N LYS A 193 -12.65 -26.88 1.76
CA LYS A 193 -12.40 -26.39 3.12
C LYS A 193 -12.68 -27.49 4.14
N GLN A 194 -13.84 -28.15 4.04
CA GLN A 194 -14.21 -29.27 4.90
C GLN A 194 -13.15 -30.38 4.85
N LEU A 195 -12.67 -30.76 3.67
CA LEU A 195 -11.61 -31.76 3.54
C LEU A 195 -10.30 -31.38 4.25
N ARG A 196 -9.93 -30.09 4.27
CA ARG A 196 -8.74 -29.62 5.01
C ARG A 196 -8.97 -29.71 6.51
N GLU A 197 -10.16 -29.35 6.97
CA GLU A 197 -10.55 -29.44 8.37
C GLU A 197 -10.58 -30.89 8.85
N ASP A 198 -11.19 -31.80 8.09
CA ASP A 198 -11.23 -33.24 8.40
C ASP A 198 -9.83 -33.83 8.47
N LYS A 199 -8.94 -33.47 7.53
CA LYS A 199 -7.52 -33.87 7.59
C LYS A 199 -6.83 -33.37 8.85
N ASN A 200 -7.08 -32.12 9.25
CA ASN A 200 -6.54 -31.57 10.48
C ASN A 200 -7.12 -32.29 11.72
N VAL A 201 -8.40 -32.62 11.74
CA VAL A 201 -9.02 -33.42 12.81
C VAL A 201 -8.37 -34.80 12.90
N ILE A 202 -8.21 -35.50 11.78
CA ILE A 202 -7.54 -36.82 11.74
C ILE A 202 -6.10 -36.70 12.24
N LYS A 203 -5.37 -35.66 11.85
CA LYS A 203 -4.01 -35.40 12.32
C LYS A 203 -3.98 -35.21 13.85
N ASN A 204 -4.85 -34.35 14.37
CA ASN A 204 -4.95 -34.08 15.80
C ASN A 204 -5.34 -35.33 16.59
N LEU A 205 -6.25 -36.16 16.07
CA LEU A 205 -6.62 -37.44 16.67
C LEU A 205 -5.45 -38.42 16.72
N LYS A 206 -4.65 -38.51 15.65
CA LYS A 206 -3.44 -39.34 15.64
C LYS A 206 -2.42 -38.86 16.68
N GLU A 207 -2.17 -37.54 16.75
CA GLU A 207 -1.29 -36.96 17.75
C GLU A 207 -1.78 -37.23 19.18
N PHE A 208 -3.09 -37.14 19.41
CA PHE A 208 -3.70 -37.47 20.70
C PHE A 208 -3.47 -38.94 21.08
N TRP A 209 -3.74 -39.89 20.18
CA TRP A 209 -3.55 -41.32 20.45
C TRP A 209 -2.08 -41.69 20.67
N MET A 210 -1.18 -41.16 19.84
CA MET A 210 0.28 -41.30 20.04
C MET A 210 0.70 -40.84 21.45
N LYS A 211 0.13 -39.74 21.93
CA LYS A 211 0.40 -39.22 23.29
C LYS A 211 -0.17 -40.12 24.39
N GLN A 212 -1.35 -40.72 24.17
CA GLN A 212 -1.93 -41.68 25.13
C GLN A 212 -1.12 -42.97 25.19
N GLU A 213 -0.72 -43.51 24.04
CA GLU A 213 0.11 -44.72 23.95
C GLU A 213 1.46 -44.51 24.63
N ALA A 214 2.12 -43.37 24.42
CA ALA A 214 3.37 -43.03 25.13
C ALA A 214 3.18 -42.94 26.65
N LYS A 215 2.05 -42.39 27.11
CA LYS A 215 1.75 -42.25 28.55
C LYS A 215 1.43 -43.59 29.21
N VAL A 216 0.77 -44.50 28.50
CA VAL A 216 0.48 -45.86 28.99
C VAL A 216 1.74 -46.73 28.92
N GLY A 217 2.51 -46.65 27.83
CA GLY A 217 3.76 -47.38 27.65
C GLY A 217 4.85 -47.00 28.65
N SER A 218 4.98 -45.71 29.00
CA SER A 218 5.90 -45.25 30.03
C SER A 218 5.53 -45.68 31.45
N LYS A 219 4.30 -46.14 31.69
CA LYS A 219 3.84 -46.59 33.02
C LYS A 219 4.15 -48.07 33.27
N LEU A 220 4.63 -48.81 32.28
CA LEU A 220 5.00 -50.23 32.41
C LEU A 220 6.49 -50.44 32.74
N GLU A 221 7.34 -49.42 32.61
CA GLU A 221 8.77 -49.49 32.97
C GLU A 221 9.15 -48.79 34.28
N ASP A 222 8.16 -48.35 35.06
CA ASP A 222 8.39 -47.83 36.42
C ASP A 222 7.39 -48.51 37.37
N SER A 223 7.65 -49.78 37.65
CA SER A 223 6.98 -50.54 38.70
C SER A 223 8.00 -51.48 39.33
N GLU A 224 8.83 -50.90 40.20
CA GLU A 224 9.37 -51.64 41.35
C GLU A 224 8.20 -51.98 42.31
N GLU A 225 8.12 -53.29 42.59
CA GLU A 225 7.43 -54.10 43.61
C GLU A 225 6.18 -53.63 44.40
N PRO A 226 5.27 -54.59 44.74
CA PRO A 226 4.02 -54.32 45.43
C PRO A 226 4.16 -54.36 46.96
N THR A 227 3.43 -53.47 47.66
CA THR A 227 3.08 -53.69 49.08
C THR A 227 1.56 -53.81 49.25
N PRO A 228 1.06 -54.78 50.03
CA PRO A 228 -0.37 -54.97 50.24
C PRO A 228 -0.83 -54.08 51.39
N ASN A 229 -1.86 -53.26 51.19
CA ASN A 229 -2.82 -53.01 52.26
C ASN A 229 -4.16 -52.45 51.77
N HIS A 230 -5.20 -53.05 52.32
CA HIS A 230 -6.61 -52.72 52.23
C HIS A 230 -6.94 -51.23 52.04
N SER A 231 -7.80 -50.94 51.05
CA SER A 231 -9.04 -50.20 51.34
C SER A 231 -10.07 -50.42 50.24
N ARG A 232 -11.24 -50.88 50.65
CA ARG A 232 -12.46 -51.04 49.84
C ARG A 232 -12.84 -49.72 49.18
N PHE A 233 -12.94 -49.70 47.86
CA PHE A 233 -13.88 -48.81 47.17
C PHE A 233 -14.62 -49.59 46.08
N LEU A 234 -15.94 -49.49 46.16
CA LEU A 234 -16.93 -50.28 45.43
C LEU A 234 -16.92 -49.97 43.93
N LEU A 235 -16.91 -51.02 43.12
CA LEU A 235 -17.28 -50.99 41.71
C LEU A 235 -18.76 -50.55 41.60
N VAL A 236 -19.00 -49.32 41.16
CA VAL A 236 -20.28 -48.94 40.56
C VAL A 236 -20.17 -49.20 39.07
N LEU A 237 -20.85 -50.26 38.64
CA LEU A 237 -21.09 -50.63 37.25
C LEU A 237 -21.75 -49.45 36.51
N SER A 238 -21.20 -49.07 35.37
CA SER A 238 -21.88 -48.21 34.39
C SER A 238 -23.12 -48.92 33.82
N PRO A 239 -24.25 -48.23 33.60
CA PRO A 239 -25.37 -48.79 32.86
C PRO A 239 -25.06 -48.88 31.35
N PRO A 240 -25.59 -49.89 30.64
CA PRO A 240 -25.38 -50.07 29.20
C PRO A 240 -26.14 -49.03 28.36
N PRO A 241 -25.72 -48.79 27.10
CA PRO A 241 -26.37 -47.82 26.20
C PRO A 241 -27.77 -48.30 25.77
N PRO A 242 -28.72 -47.38 25.53
CA PRO A 242 -30.04 -47.74 25.02
C PRO A 242 -29.94 -48.27 23.59
N GLN A 243 -30.58 -49.41 23.35
CA GLN A 243 -30.76 -50.00 22.03
C GLN A 243 -31.74 -49.16 21.21
N ASN A 244 -31.42 -48.97 19.93
CA ASN A 244 -32.33 -48.43 18.93
C ASN A 244 -33.52 -49.37 18.76
N THR A 245 -34.73 -48.83 18.87
CA THR A 245 -35.95 -49.50 18.42
C THR A 245 -36.39 -48.82 17.13
N GLU A 246 -36.28 -49.54 16.02
CA GLU A 246 -37.05 -49.28 14.81
C GLU A 246 -38.54 -49.29 15.17
N VAL A 247 -39.26 -48.24 14.78
CA VAL A 247 -40.72 -48.27 14.70
C VAL A 247 -41.06 -48.18 13.22
N MET A 248 -41.46 -49.32 12.65
CA MET A 248 -42.36 -49.38 11.50
C MET A 248 -43.77 -49.06 12.02
N ASP A 249 -44.34 -47.96 11.54
CA ASP A 249 -45.64 -47.90 10.85
C ASP A 249 -45.88 -46.48 10.31
#